data_AF-A0A426UY21-F1
#
_entry.id   AF-A0A426UY21-F1
#
_cell.length_a   1.000
_cell.length_b   1.000
_cell.length_c   1.000
_cell.angle_alpha   90.00
_cell.angle_beta   90.00
_cell.angle_gamma   90.00
#
_symmetry.space_group_name_H-M   'P 1'
#
loop_
_entity.id
_entity.type
_entity.pdbx_description
1 polymer ?
#
loop_
_entity_poly.entity_id
_entity_poly.type
_entity_poly.pdbx_seq_one_letter_code
_entity_poly.pdbx_strand_id
1 'polypeptide(L)'
;MTRIFDPEFVRRLGEGIDGKVVPVLESTNEDLPALSEIDRSLYTTVTLPMAAAYSAATATVTESMAGAAECFRQLRDALDACAQDMTDTDDACAKAFGGN
;
A
#
# COMPACT_ATOMS: atom_id res chain seq x y z
N MET A 1 32.26 11.43 3.98
CA MET A 1 31.27 11.21 5.04
C MET A 1 30.10 10.47 4.39
N THR A 2 29.90 9.21 4.71
CA THR A 2 28.78 8.41 4.19
C THR A 2 27.50 8.99 4.78
N ARG A 3 26.60 9.56 3.97
CA ARG A 3 25.27 9.96 4.46
C ARG A 3 24.58 8.70 4.98
N ILE A 4 24.30 8.66 6.29
CA ILE A 4 23.62 7.52 6.94
C ILE A 4 22.13 7.48 6.54
N PHE A 5 21.57 8.63 6.16
CA PHE A 5 20.20 8.79 5.69
C PHE A 5 20.17 9.76 4.50
N ASP A 6 19.43 9.39 3.45
CA ASP A 6 19.23 10.22 2.25
C ASP A 6 17.72 10.51 2.09
N PRO A 7 17.26 11.72 2.46
CA PRO A 7 15.83 12.07 2.42
C PRO A 7 15.29 12.07 0.98
N GLU A 8 16.10 12.36 -0.04
CA GLU A 8 15.65 12.28 -1.44
C GLU A 8 15.47 10.84 -1.90
N PHE A 9 16.32 9.92 -1.44
CA PHE A 9 16.12 8.49 -1.70
C PHE A 9 14.84 7.97 -1.04
N VAL A 10 14.58 8.37 0.21
CA VAL A 10 13.37 7.96 0.96
C VAL A 10 12.10 8.52 0.32
N ARG A 11 12.10 9.78 -0.12
CA ARG A 11 10.97 10.36 -0.87
C ARG A 11 10.70 9.63 -2.19
N ARG A 12 11.75 9.28 -2.94
CA ARG A 12 11.63 8.49 -4.18
C ARG A 12 11.06 7.09 -3.94
N LEU A 13 11.28 6.48 -2.77
CA LEU A 13 10.62 5.22 -2.41
C LEU A 13 9.11 5.42 -2.22
N GLY A 14 8.69 6.50 -1.55
CA GLY A 14 7.28 6.89 -1.43
C GLY A 14 6.61 7.14 -2.78
N GLU A 15 7.26 7.90 -3.67
CA GLU A 15 6.80 8.13 -5.05
C GLU A 15 6.70 6.82 -5.85
N GLY A 16 7.63 5.88 -5.63
CA GLY A 16 7.60 4.56 -6.24
C GLY A 16 6.39 3.72 -5.79
N ILE A 17 5.99 3.84 -4.53
CA ILE A 17 4.80 3.18 -3.99
C ILE A 17 3.53 3.77 -4.62
N ASP A 18 3.40 5.09 -4.66
CA ASP A 18 2.23 5.77 -5.26
C ASP A 18 2.15 5.56 -6.78
N GLY A 19 3.30 5.56 -7.47
CA GLY A 19 3.34 5.45 -8.92
C GLY A 19 3.24 4.01 -9.47
N LYS A 20 3.54 2.99 -8.66
CA LYS A 20 3.62 1.60 -9.14
C LYS A 20 2.81 0.60 -8.34
N VAL A 21 2.67 0.79 -7.02
CA VAL A 21 2.04 -0.23 -6.15
C VAL A 21 0.56 0.08 -5.96
N VAL A 22 0.22 1.33 -5.60
CA VAL A 22 -1.19 1.75 -5.42
C VAL A 22 -2.02 1.54 -6.69
N PRO A 23 -1.56 1.91 -7.91
CA PRO A 23 -2.35 1.73 -9.12
C PRO A 23 -2.59 0.27 -9.48
N VAL A 24 -1.64 -0.62 -9.19
CA VAL A 24 -1.81 -2.07 -9.41
C VAL A 24 -2.88 -2.63 -8.48
N LEU A 25 -2.87 -2.23 -7.20
CA LEU A 25 -3.86 -2.67 -6.22
C LEU A 25 -5.25 -2.10 -6.55
N GLU A 26 -5.33 -0.85 -6.99
CA GLU A 26 -6.59 -0.23 -7.43
C GLU A 26 -7.13 -0.88 -8.72
N SER A 27 -6.28 -1.17 -9.71
CA SER A 27 -6.71 -1.90 -10.92
C SER A 27 -7.22 -3.30 -10.60
N THR A 28 -6.57 -3.99 -9.65
CA THR A 28 -7.04 -5.31 -9.20
C THR A 28 -8.42 -5.22 -8.54
N ASN A 29 -8.72 -4.11 -7.84
CA ASN A 29 -10.05 -3.90 -7.25
C ASN A 29 -11.16 -3.75 -8.29
N GLU A 30 -10.86 -3.32 -9.52
CA GLU A 30 -11.85 -3.23 -10.61
C GLU A 30 -12.28 -4.62 -11.10
N ASP A 31 -11.41 -5.62 -10.97
CA ASP A 31 -11.68 -7.00 -11.40
C ASP A 31 -12.32 -7.87 -10.30
N LEU A 32 -12.25 -7.46 -9.03
CA LEU A 32 -12.83 -8.19 -7.90
C LEU A 32 -14.35 -8.46 -8.03
N PRO A 33 -15.19 -7.52 -8.51
CA PRO A 33 -16.61 -7.77 -8.70
C PRO A 33 -16.90 -8.92 -9.68
N ALA A 34 -16.05 -9.12 -10.70
CA ALA A 34 -16.20 -10.22 -11.66
C ALA A 34 -16.03 -11.60 -11.00
N LEU A 35 -15.22 -11.69 -9.93
CA LEU A 35 -15.11 -12.91 -9.13
C LEU A 35 -16.40 -13.19 -8.34
N SER A 36 -17.07 -12.14 -7.87
CA SER A 36 -18.34 -12.26 -7.14
C SER A 36 -19.54 -12.60 -8.04
N GLU A 37 -19.48 -12.29 -9.35
CA GLU A 37 -20.56 -12.65 -10.28
C GLU A 37 -20.71 -14.17 -10.46
N ILE A 38 -19.60 -14.90 -10.34
CA ILE A 38 -19.57 -16.36 -10.51
C ILE A 38 -20.21 -17.07 -9.30
N ASP A 39 -20.17 -16.47 -8.10
CA ASP A 39 -20.71 -17.04 -6.86
C ASP A 39 -22.14 -17.55 -7.02
N ARG A 40 -23.02 -16.73 -7.62
CA ARG A 40 -24.45 -17.06 -7.73
C ARG A 40 -24.70 -18.27 -8.63
N SER A 41 -23.87 -18.45 -9.67
CA SER A 41 -23.95 -19.60 -10.57
C SER A 41 -23.39 -20.89 -9.93
N LEU A 42 -22.36 -20.76 -9.09
CA LEU A 42 -21.71 -21.90 -8.43
C LEU A 42 -22.66 -22.63 -7.48
N TYR A 43 -23.52 -21.92 -6.74
CA TYR A 43 -24.53 -22.54 -5.87
C TYR A 43 -25.56 -23.41 -6.60
N THR A 44 -25.64 -23.32 -7.92
CA THR A 44 -26.54 -24.13 -8.77
C THR A 44 -25.82 -25.17 -9.62
N THR A 45 -24.49 -25.08 -9.73
CA THR A 45 -23.69 -25.85 -10.70
C THR A 45 -22.71 -26.82 -10.03
N VAL A 46 -22.25 -26.51 -8.81
CA VAL A 46 -21.32 -27.35 -8.04
C VAL A 46 -21.92 -27.74 -6.69
N THR A 47 -21.21 -28.60 -5.96
CA THR A 47 -21.61 -28.94 -4.59
C THR A 47 -21.53 -27.71 -3.67
N LEU A 48 -22.46 -27.64 -2.72
CA LEU A 48 -22.54 -26.56 -1.73
C LEU A 48 -21.20 -26.24 -1.03
N PRO A 49 -20.38 -27.24 -0.62
CA PRO A 49 -19.06 -26.99 -0.04
C PRO A 49 -18.07 -26.32 -1.01
N MET A 50 -18.12 -26.66 -2.30
CA MET A 50 -17.25 -26.02 -3.30
C MET A 50 -17.65 -24.57 -3.57
N ALA A 51 -18.95 -24.29 -3.67
CA ALA A 51 -19.45 -22.92 -3.79
C ALA A 51 -19.04 -22.07 -2.58
N ALA A 52 -19.22 -22.60 -1.36
CA ALA A 52 -18.81 -21.91 -0.13
C ALA A 52 -17.30 -21.67 -0.05
N ALA A 53 -16.47 -22.63 -0.47
CA ALA A 53 -15.02 -22.47 -0.50
C ALA A 53 -14.58 -21.37 -1.49
N TYR A 54 -15.23 -21.29 -2.66
CA TYR A 54 -14.97 -20.24 -3.63
C TYR A 54 -15.36 -18.85 -3.07
N SER A 55 -16.56 -18.71 -2.50
CA SER A 55 -16.99 -17.44 -1.91
C SER A 55 -16.06 -16.99 -0.77
N ALA A 56 -15.57 -17.92 0.05
CA ALA A 56 -14.60 -17.63 1.11
C ALA A 56 -13.23 -17.17 0.55
N ALA A 57 -12.75 -17.79 -0.53
CA ALA A 57 -11.52 -17.39 -1.20
C ALA A 57 -11.65 -15.99 -1.81
N THR A 58 -12.75 -15.71 -2.52
CA THR A 58 -13.03 -14.40 -3.13
C THR A 58 -13.12 -13.29 -2.07
N ALA A 59 -13.80 -13.54 -0.94
CA ALA A 59 -13.86 -12.60 0.17
C ALA A 59 -12.47 -12.32 0.77
N THR A 60 -11.67 -13.37 0.99
CA THR A 60 -10.31 -13.23 1.55
C THR A 60 -9.41 -12.40 0.64
N VAL A 61 -9.45 -12.64 -0.67
CA VAL A 61 -8.66 -11.87 -1.65
C VAL A 61 -9.11 -10.41 -1.66
N THR A 62 -10.42 -10.16 -1.65
CA THR A 62 -10.99 -8.81 -1.64
C THR A 62 -10.53 -8.01 -0.42
N GLU A 63 -10.68 -8.58 0.79
CA GLU A 63 -10.23 -7.93 2.02
C GLU A 63 -8.71 -7.74 2.06
N SER A 64 -7.94 -8.73 1.62
CA SER A 64 -6.48 -8.66 1.61
C SER A 64 -5.95 -7.58 0.66
N MET A 65 -6.56 -7.43 -0.53
CA MET A 65 -6.17 -6.41 -1.50
C MET A 65 -6.51 -5.00 -1.00
N ALA A 66 -7.70 -4.82 -0.43
CA ALA A 66 -8.10 -3.54 0.17
C ALA A 66 -7.16 -3.15 1.33
N GLY A 67 -6.88 -4.10 2.23
CA GLY A 67 -5.96 -3.87 3.36
C GLY A 67 -4.52 -3.62 2.93
N ALA A 68 -4.03 -4.31 1.89
CA ALA A 68 -2.70 -4.09 1.34
C ALA A 68 -2.54 -2.65 0.80
N ALA A 69 -3.53 -2.16 0.04
CA ALA A 69 -3.50 -0.80 -0.50
C ALA A 69 -3.42 0.26 0.60
N GLU A 70 -4.18 0.08 1.67
CA GLU A 70 -4.14 0.97 2.83
C GLU A 70 -2.78 0.93 3.53
N CYS A 71 -2.22 -0.26 3.79
CA CYS A 71 -0.89 -0.42 4.38
C CYS A 71 0.21 0.27 3.56
N PHE A 72 0.15 0.19 2.23
CA PHE A 72 1.13 0.86 1.36
C PHE A 72 1.00 2.38 1.38
N ARG A 73 -0.23 2.92 1.47
CA ARG A 73 -0.44 4.37 1.66
C ARG A 73 0.10 4.85 3.00
N GLN A 74 -0.16 4.11 4.08
CA GLN A 74 0.40 4.43 5.41
C GLN A 74 1.93 4.35 5.42
N LEU A 75 2.51 3.37 4.73
CA LEU A 75 3.97 3.26 4.58
C LEU A 75 4.55 4.47 3.83
N ARG A 76 3.89 4.93 2.76
CA ARG A 76 4.28 6.17 2.06
C ARG A 76 4.26 7.37 3.02
N ASP A 77 3.20 7.55 3.78
CA ASP A 77 3.07 8.67 4.71
C ASP A 77 4.16 8.64 5.79
N ALA A 78 4.48 7.44 6.29
CA ALA A 78 5.59 7.26 7.23
C ALA A 78 6.95 7.59 6.60
N LEU A 79 7.19 7.21 5.33
CA LEU A 79 8.43 7.53 4.62
C LEU A 79 8.60 9.04 4.41
N ASP A 80 7.52 9.75 4.04
CA ASP A 80 7.58 11.20 3.86
C ASP A 80 7.79 11.93 5.20
N ALA A 81 7.09 11.49 6.25
CA ALA A 81 7.30 11.99 7.61
C ALA A 81 8.75 11.79 8.07
N CYS A 82 9.35 10.61 7.87
CA CYS A 82 10.75 10.38 8.20
C CYS A 82 11.71 11.28 7.41
N ALA A 83 11.44 11.54 6.13
CA ALA A 83 12.26 12.46 5.33
C ALA A 83 12.15 13.91 5.83
N GLN A 84 10.95 14.31 6.26
CA GLN A 84 10.71 15.63 6.84
C GLN A 84 11.40 15.78 8.20
N ASP A 85 11.26 14.81 9.11
CA ASP A 85 11.88 14.81 10.43
C ASP A 85 13.40 14.95 10.36
N MET A 86 14.03 14.28 9.38
CA MET A 86 15.47 14.42 9.15
C MET A 86 15.85 15.83 8.71
N THR A 87 15.07 16.42 7.79
CA THR A 87 15.31 17.78 7.30
C THR A 87 15.16 18.80 8.42
N ASP A 88 14.11 18.65 9.25
CA ASP A 88 13.84 19.52 10.39
C ASP A 88 14.94 19.39 11.46
N THR A 89 15.46 18.19 11.67
CA THR A 89 16.58 17.94 12.60
C THR A 89 17.88 18.57 12.10
N ASP A 90 18.19 18.42 10.81
CA ASP A 90 19.37 19.03 10.19
C ASP A 90 19.29 20.57 10.28
N ASP A 91 18.13 21.17 10.00
CA ASP A 91 17.89 22.61 10.13
C ASP A 91 17.99 23.09 11.59
N ALA A 92 17.45 22.33 12.54
CA ALA A 92 17.55 22.64 13.96
C ALA A 92 19.01 22.59 14.45
N CYS A 93 19.78 21.59 14.01
CA CYS A 93 21.21 21.51 14.28
C CYS A 93 21.97 22.68 13.64
N ALA A 94 21.69 23.02 12.37
CA ALA A 94 22.32 24.14 11.70
C ALA A 94 22.10 25.45 12.47
N LYS A 95 20.87 25.72 12.90
CA LYS A 95 20.53 26.89 13.73
C LYS A 95 21.24 26.87 15.09
N ALA A 96 21.30 25.71 15.75
CA ALA A 96 21.96 25.57 17.05
C ALA A 96 23.47 25.82 16.99
N PHE A 97 24.13 25.51 15.87
CA PHE A 97 25.55 25.75 15.63
C PHE A 97 25.87 27.10 14.98
N GLY A 98 24.89 28.00 14.87
CA GLY A 98 25.09 29.37 14.35
C GLY A 98 25.08 29.49 12.82
N GLY A 99 24.55 28.48 12.12
CA GLY A 99 24.13 28.61 10.73
C GLY A 99 22.94 29.57 10.65
N ASN A 100 23.08 30.61 9.84
CA ASN A 100 22.11 31.70 9.71
C ASN A 100 20.92 31.33 8.83
#